data_AF-A0A7V9HM33-F1
#
_entry.id   AF-A0A7V9HM33-F1
#
_cell.length_a   1.000
_cell.length_b   1.000
_cell.length_c   1.000
_cell.angle_alpha   90.00
_cell.angle_beta   90.00
_cell.angle_gamma   90.00
#
_symmetry.space_group_name_H-M   'P 1'
#
loop_
_entity.id
_entity.type
_entity.pdbx_description
1 polymer ?
#
loop_
_entity_poly.entity_id
_entity_poly.type
_entity_poly.pdbx_seq_one_letter_code
_entity_poly.pdbx_strand_id
1 'polypeptide(L)' 'ALGFVTLEDDLGFFPPYFAAPVVRQELLDADPAVAEVLNQLAGAIDDTTMADLNFQVDSGAEAADVARDFLVEQGLIEAP' A
#
# COMPACT_ATOMS: atom_id res chain seq x y z
N ALA A 1 4.72 -19.22 0.38
CA ALA A 1 4.41 -18.72 -0.99
C ALA A 1 4.46 -19.87 -2.00
N LEU A 2 3.69 -19.76 -3.08
CA LEU A 2 3.52 -20.80 -4.12
C LEU A 2 4.74 -20.97 -5.05
N GLY A 3 5.80 -20.18 -4.87
CA GLY A 3 7.05 -20.31 -5.63
C GLY A 3 7.03 -19.69 -7.04
N PHE A 4 6.08 -18.79 -7.31
CA PHE A 4 6.01 -18.03 -8.56
C PHE A 4 6.82 -16.73 -8.48
N VAL A 5 7.19 -16.19 -9.64
CA VAL A 5 7.85 -14.90 -9.80
C VAL A 5 7.12 -14.10 -10.88
N THR A 6 6.89 -12.81 -10.62
CA THR A 6 6.31 -11.89 -11.60
C THR A 6 7.37 -11.52 -12.64
N LEU A 7 7.01 -11.59 -13.92
CA LEU A 7 7.88 -11.13 -15.01
C LEU A 7 7.71 -9.63 -15.22
N GLU A 8 8.80 -8.93 -15.50
CA GLU A 8 8.79 -7.51 -15.84
C GLU A 8 8.15 -7.29 -17.22
N ASP A 9 7.23 -6.33 -17.31
CA ASP A 9 6.70 -5.84 -18.59
C ASP A 9 7.64 -4.78 -19.18
N ASP A 10 8.80 -5.22 -19.65
CA ASP A 10 9.90 -4.39 -20.14
C ASP A 10 9.55 -3.57 -21.40
N LEU A 11 8.53 -4.01 -22.15
CA LEU A 11 8.01 -3.31 -23.33
C LEU A 11 6.81 -2.41 -23.03
N GLY A 12 6.32 -2.39 -21.79
CA GLY A 12 5.19 -1.55 -21.36
C GLY A 12 3.92 -1.83 -22.16
N PHE A 13 3.62 -3.10 -22.42
CA PHE A 13 2.39 -3.48 -23.11
C PHE A 13 1.15 -3.12 -22.30
N PHE A 14 1.22 -3.23 -20.98
CA PHE A 14 0.12 -2.89 -20.08
C PHE A 14 0.17 -1.41 -19.65
N PRO A 15 -0.98 -0.72 -19.56
CA PRO A 15 -1.04 0.57 -18.90
C PRO A 15 -0.59 0.46 -17.43
N PRO A 16 0.08 1.48 -16.88
CA PRO A 16 0.44 1.46 -15.47
C PRO A 16 -0.80 1.59 -14.57
N TYR A 17 -0.86 0.78 -13.52
CA TYR A 17 -1.91 0.80 -12.50
C TYR A 17 -1.33 1.10 -11.12
N PHE A 18 -1.02 2.36 -10.87
CA PHE A 18 -0.50 2.79 -9.58
C PHE A 18 -1.62 2.94 -8.53
N ALA A 19 -1.35 2.48 -7.31
CA ALA A 19 -2.20 2.77 -6.17
C ALA A 19 -1.93 4.19 -5.67
N ALA A 20 -2.97 4.99 -5.51
CA ALA A 20 -2.87 6.34 -4.97
C ALA A 20 -4.12 6.70 -4.15
N PRO A 21 -3.98 7.37 -2.99
CA PRO A 21 -5.11 7.95 -2.28
C PRO A 21 -5.76 9.06 -3.13
N VAL A 22 -7.08 9.01 -3.30
CA VAL A 22 -7.86 10.08 -3.93
C VAL A 22 -8.72 10.76 -2.87
N VAL A 23 -8.46 12.03 -2.63
CA VAL A 23 -9.08 12.80 -1.53
C VAL A 23 -9.83 14.00 -2.09
N ARG A 24 -10.97 14.35 -1.50
CA ARG A 24 -11.72 15.55 -1.87
C ARG A 24 -10.94 16.81 -1.48
N GLN A 25 -10.91 17.80 -2.38
CA GLN A 25 -10.21 19.07 -2.15
C GLN A 25 -10.68 19.78 -0.87
N GLU A 26 -12.00 19.78 -0.61
CA GLU A 26 -12.59 20.40 0.60
C GLU A 26 -11.98 19.89 1.90
N LEU A 27 -11.59 18.62 1.97
CA LEU A 27 -10.93 18.05 3.15
C LEU A 27 -9.49 18.56 3.28
N LEU A 28 -8.76 18.64 2.17
CA LEU A 28 -7.37 19.12 2.16
C LEU A 28 -7.28 20.61 2.50
N ASP A 29 -8.27 21.39 2.08
CA ASP A 29 -8.36 22.81 2.42
C ASP A 29 -8.66 23.03 3.91
N ALA A 30 -9.48 22.15 4.51
CA ALA A 30 -9.85 22.20 5.92
C ALA A 30 -8.75 21.64 6.84
N ASP A 31 -8.06 20.59 6.40
CA ASP A 31 -6.97 19.93 7.13
C ASP A 31 -5.84 19.48 6.17
N PRO A 32 -4.86 20.35 5.91
CA PRO A 32 -3.72 20.02 5.06
C PRO A 32 -2.84 18.88 5.59
N ALA A 33 -2.88 18.57 6.90
CA ALA A 33 -2.08 17.50 7.49
C ALA A 33 -2.48 16.11 6.95
N VAL A 34 -3.71 15.96 6.46
CA VAL A 34 -4.17 14.73 5.78
C VAL A 34 -3.28 14.41 4.59
N ALA A 35 -2.87 15.41 3.80
CA ALA A 35 -1.97 15.20 2.68
C ALA A 35 -0.58 14.76 3.15
N GLU A 36 -0.06 15.38 4.21
CA GLU A 36 1.25 15.04 4.78
C GLU A 36 1.29 13.59 5.25
N VAL A 37 0.28 13.16 6.02
CA VAL A 37 0.18 11.79 6.55
C VAL A 37 0.03 10.77 5.41
N LEU A 38 -0.89 11.00 4.46
CA LEU A 38 -1.10 10.04 3.37
C LEU A 38 0.13 9.92 2.45
N ASN A 39 0.89 11.00 2.26
CA ASN A 39 2.11 10.96 1.48
C ASN A 39 3.24 10.15 2.13
N GLN A 40 3.17 9.85 3.44
CA GLN A 40 4.14 8.95 4.07
C GLN A 40 4.06 7.51 3.51
N LEU A 41 2.93 7.14 2.91
CA LEU A 41 2.77 5.84 2.23
C LEU A 41 3.42 5.82 0.83
N ALA A 42 3.79 6.97 0.27
CA ALA A 42 4.33 7.06 -1.08
C ALA A 42 5.64 6.28 -1.19
N GLY A 43 5.68 5.28 -2.07
CA GLY A 43 6.84 4.42 -2.28
C GLY A 43 7.07 3.36 -1.20
N ALA A 44 6.20 3.26 -0.18
CA ALA A 44 6.29 2.24 0.86
C ALA A 44 5.81 0.85 0.40
N ILE A 45 5.01 0.80 -0.67
CA ILE A 45 4.43 -0.45 -1.17
C ILE A 45 4.81 -0.60 -2.65
N ASP A 46 5.74 -1.50 -2.92
CA ASP A 46 6.06 -1.98 -4.27
C ASP A 46 5.22 -3.22 -4.63
N ASP A 47 5.35 -3.70 -5.87
CA ASP A 47 4.56 -4.84 -6.38
C ASP A 47 4.78 -6.12 -5.57
N THR A 48 6.01 -6.35 -5.10
CA THR A 48 6.34 -7.54 -4.30
C THR A 48 5.69 -7.46 -2.93
N THR A 49 5.82 -6.31 -2.27
CA THR A 49 5.21 -6.02 -0.98
C THR A 49 3.69 -6.16 -1.07
N MET A 50 3.05 -5.56 -2.09
CA MET A 50 1.61 -5.68 -2.28
C MET A 50 1.16 -7.12 -2.49
N ALA A 51 1.91 -7.91 -3.28
CA ALA A 51 1.60 -9.32 -3.49
C ALA A 51 1.69 -10.13 -2.18
N ASP A 52 2.68 -9.86 -1.34
CA ASP A 52 2.85 -10.52 -0.04
C ASP A 52 1.74 -10.13 0.95
N LEU A 53 1.35 -8.86 1.00
CA LEU A 53 0.24 -8.38 1.84
C LEU A 53 -1.09 -9.02 1.41
N ASN A 54 -1.38 -9.04 0.11
CA ASN A 54 -2.59 -9.69 -0.42
C ASN A 54 -2.58 -11.20 -0.15
N PHE A 55 -1.43 -11.87 -0.28
CA PHE A 55 -1.31 -13.30 0.02
C PHE A 55 -1.66 -13.63 1.47
N GLN A 56 -1.30 -12.78 2.43
CA GLN A 56 -1.66 -12.97 3.84
C GLN A 56 -3.19 -12.93 4.03
N VAL A 57 -3.85 -11.96 3.40
CA VAL A 57 -5.31 -11.83 3.45
C VAL A 57 -5.99 -13.03 2.76
N ASP A 58 -5.53 -13.41 1.57
CA ASP A 58 -6.03 -14.58 0.84
C ASP A 58 -5.82 -15.90 1.62
N SER A 59 -4.81 -15.94 2.51
CA SER A 59 -4.52 -17.07 3.39
C SER A 59 -5.34 -17.05 4.69
N GLY A 60 -6.24 -16.09 4.87
CA GLY A 60 -7.20 -16.02 5.97
C GLY A 60 -6.88 -15.02 7.08
N ALA A 61 -5.87 -14.15 6.92
CA ALA A 61 -5.65 -13.04 7.84
C ALA A 61 -6.68 -11.91 7.61
N GLU A 62 -7.05 -11.20 8.67
CA GLU A 62 -7.91 -10.02 8.56
C GLU A 62 -7.13 -8.86 7.94
N ALA A 63 -7.70 -8.22 6.91
CA ALA A 63 -7.02 -7.15 6.19
C ALA A 63 -6.63 -5.96 7.08
N ALA A 64 -7.41 -5.69 8.13
CA ALA A 64 -7.12 -4.63 9.09
C ALA A 64 -5.86 -4.93 9.94
N ASP A 65 -5.65 -6.19 10.28
CA ASP A 65 -4.48 -6.62 11.05
C ASP A 65 -3.24 -6.59 10.16
N VAL A 66 -3.33 -7.12 8.94
CA VAL A 66 -2.24 -7.06 7.94
C VAL A 66 -1.83 -5.61 7.64
N ALA A 67 -2.80 -4.72 7.46
CA ALA A 67 -2.51 -3.30 7.23
C ALA A 67 -1.87 -2.64 8.45
N ARG A 68 -2.35 -2.92 9.67
CA ARG A 68 -1.77 -2.38 10.90
C ARG A 68 -0.33 -2.84 11.08
N ASP A 69 -0.07 -4.13 10.95
CA ASP A 69 1.25 -4.72 11.13
C ASP A 69 2.23 -4.14 10.11
N PHE A 70 1.83 -4.02 8.84
CA PHE A 70 2.62 -3.33 7.83
C PHE A 70 2.96 -1.88 8.23
N LEU A 71 1.99 -1.10 8.70
CA LEU A 71 2.23 0.29 9.11
C LEU A 71 3.17 0.38 10.32
N VAL A 72 3.11 -0.57 11.26
CA VAL A 72 4.03 -0.66 12.41
C VAL A 72 5.44 -1.03 11.95
N GLU A 73 5.57 -2.02 11.06
CA GLU A 73 6.86 -2.45 10.50
C GLU A 73 7.55 -1.34 9.71
N GLN A 74 6.78 -0.53 8.98
CA GLN A 74 7.29 0.66 8.28
C GLN A 74 7.57 1.85 9.23
N GLY A 75 7.25 1.73 10.53
CA GLY A 75 7.42 2.79 11.50
C GLY A 75 6.48 4.00 11.30
N LEU A 76 5.38 3.81 10.58
CA LEU A 76 4.39 4.84 10.28
C LEU A 76 3.40 5.05 11.42
N ILE A 77 3.17 4.01 12.23
CA ILE A 77 2.36 4.06 13.45
C ILE A 77 3.04 3.27 14.57
N GLU A 78 2.68 3.54 15.82
CA GLU A 78 3.15 2.79 16.98
C GLU A 78 2.36 1.47 17.14
N ALA A 79 3.06 0.44 17.64
CA ALA A 79 2.40 -0.76 18.14
C ALA A 79 1.53 -0.40 19.37
N PRO A 80 0.37 -1.07 19.55
CA PRO A 80 -0.46 -0.86 20.72
C PRO A 80 0.24 -1.20 22.05
#